data_AF-A0A1G5PLW2-F1
#
_entry.id   AF-A0A1G5PLW2-F1
#
_cell.length_a   1.000
_cell.length_b   1.000
_cell.length_c   1.000
_cell.angle_alpha   90.00
_cell.angle_beta   90.00
_cell.angle_gamma   90.00
#
_symmetry.space_group_name_H-M   'P 1'
#
loop_
_entity.id
_entity.type
_entity.pdbx_description
1 polymer ?
#
loop_
_entity_poly.entity_id
_entity_poly.type
_entity_poly.pdbx_seq_one_letter_code
_entity_poly.pdbx_strand_id
1 'polypeptide(L)' 'MIAQSMKVAALLLGLFMVAGCGVDGEPIRPTLNAGVGVSSNGVHLGGRVGANKGPVSVTVGF' A
#
# COMPACT_ATOMS: atom_id res chain seq x y z
N MET A 1 7.78 -41.64 -1.26
CA MET A 1 7.99 -40.42 -2.07
C MET A 1 6.71 -39.63 -2.37
N ILE A 2 5.52 -40.25 -2.41
CA ILE A 2 4.23 -39.58 -2.77
C ILE A 2 3.73 -38.61 -1.67
N ALA A 3 4.10 -38.84 -0.40
CA ALA A 3 3.68 -38.00 0.73
C ALA A 3 4.44 -36.66 0.83
N GLN A 4 5.62 -36.52 0.22
CA GLN A 4 6.40 -35.28 0.23
C GLN A 4 5.85 -34.27 -0.78
N SER A 5 5.46 -34.74 -1.97
CA SER A 5 4.85 -33.92 -3.02
C SER A 5 3.49 -33.36 -2.59
N MET A 6 2.70 -34.11 -1.82
CA MET A 6 1.38 -33.67 -1.34
C MET A 6 1.46 -32.50 -0.35
N LYS A 7 2.48 -32.48 0.51
CA LYS A 7 2.75 -31.37 1.45
C LYS A 7 3.17 -30.09 0.72
N VAL A 8 4.01 -30.22 -0.30
CA VAL A 8 4.46 -29.09 -1.12
C VAL A 8 3.30 -28.49 -1.91
N ALA A 9 2.41 -29.33 -2.46
CA ALA A 9 1.20 -28.88 -3.15
C ALA A 9 0.26 -28.11 -2.20
N ALA A 10 0.04 -28.60 -0.97
CA ALA A 10 -0.79 -27.93 0.02
C ALA A 10 -0.21 -26.57 0.47
N LEU A 11 1.12 -26.49 0.64
CA LEU A 11 1.81 -25.23 0.95
C LEU A 11 1.68 -24.20 -0.18
N LEU A 12 1.87 -24.61 -1.43
CA LEU A 12 1.75 -23.73 -2.59
C LEU A 12 0.32 -23.20 -2.78
N LEU A 13 -0.69 -24.07 -2.62
CA LEU A 13 -2.10 -23.68 -2.65
C LEU A 13 -2.45 -22.71 -1.52
N GLY A 14 -1.90 -22.92 -0.32
CA GLY A 14 -2.05 -22.01 0.82
C GLY A 14 -1.48 -20.62 0.54
N LEU A 15 -0.25 -20.54 0.00
CA LEU A 15 0.36 -19.24 -0.33
C LEU A 15 -0.42 -18.47 -1.41
N PHE A 16 -0.93 -19.17 -2.43
CA PHE A 16 -1.73 -18.54 -3.48
C PHE A 16 -3.06 -17.97 -2.96
N MET A 17 -3.72 -18.68 -2.03
CA MET A 17 -4.97 -18.21 -1.41
C MET A 17 -4.76 -16.95 -0.56
N VAL A 18 -3.65 -16.86 0.17
CA VAL A 18 -3.34 -15.69 0.99
C VAL A 18 -2.98 -14.47 0.13
N ALA A 19 -2.26 -14.67 -0.99
CA ALA A 19 -1.95 -13.58 -1.92
C ALA A 19 -3.21 -13.04 -2.63
N GLY A 20 -4.18 -13.93 -2.95
CA GLY A 20 -5.44 -13.55 -3.58
C GLY A 20 -6.40 -12.77 -2.69
N CYS A 21 -6.37 -12.98 -1.36
CA CYS A 21 -7.25 -12.29 -0.41
C CYS A 21 -6.88 -10.81 -0.18
N GLY A 22 -5.77 -10.31 -0.74
CA GLY A 22 -5.30 -8.93 -0.54
C GLY A 22 -5.34 -8.01 -1.78
N VAL A 23 -5.60 -8.56 -2.98
CA VAL A 23 -5.53 -7.81 -4.25
C VAL A 23 -6.85 -7.15 -4.66
N ASP A 24 -7.97 -7.65 -4.14
CA ASP A 24 -9.33 -7.13 -4.42
C ASP A 24 -9.77 -6.12 -3.35
N GLY A 25 -8.88 -5.19 -3.02
CA GLY A 25 -9.25 -4.13 -2.08
C GLY A 25 -9.96 -3.00 -2.79
N GLU A 26 -10.99 -2.49 -2.14
CA GLU A 26 -11.65 -1.22 -2.43
C GLU A 26 -10.66 -0.14 -2.94
N PRO A 27 -11.09 0.70 -3.89
CA PRO A 27 -10.25 1.74 -4.44
C PRO A 27 -9.82 2.69 -3.32
N ILE A 28 -8.56 2.48 -2.86
CA ILE A 28 -7.84 3.35 -1.93
C ILE A 28 -8.11 4.78 -2.35
N ARG A 29 -8.59 5.60 -1.42
CA ARG A 29 -8.77 7.04 -1.66
C ARG A 29 -7.44 7.74 -1.40
N PRO A 30 -6.63 8.05 -2.43
CA PRO A 30 -5.44 8.85 -2.21
C PRO A 30 -5.84 10.25 -1.73
N THR A 31 -5.16 10.74 -0.71
CA THR A 31 -5.25 12.12 -0.24
C THR A 31 -4.08 12.89 -0.82
N LEU A 32 -4.35 13.88 -1.66
CA LEU A 32 -3.33 14.78 -2.19
C LEU A 32 -3.44 16.14 -1.51
N ASN A 33 -2.38 16.57 -0.84
CA ASN A 33 -2.25 17.88 -0.23
C ASN A 33 -1.05 18.59 -0.85
N ALA A 34 -1.32 19.53 -1.74
CA ALA A 34 -0.29 20.43 -2.27
C ALA A 34 -0.56 21.84 -1.72
N GLY A 35 0.44 22.46 -1.13
CA GLY A 35 0.36 23.79 -0.52
C GLY A 35 1.51 24.67 -0.99
N VAL A 36 1.21 25.94 -1.21
CA VAL A 36 2.20 26.97 -1.50
C VAL A 36 2.19 27.95 -0.32
N GLY A 37 3.26 27.94 0.47
CA GLY A 37 3.45 28.89 1.55
C GLY A 37 4.30 30.07 1.08
N VAL A 38 3.87 31.28 1.41
CA VAL A 38 4.65 32.49 1.19
C VAL A 38 5.02 33.05 2.56
N SER A 39 6.32 33.21 2.80
CA SER A 39 6.86 33.81 4.02
C SER A 39 7.73 35.00 3.66
N SER A 40 8.10 35.79 4.66
CA SER A 40 9.08 36.88 4.52
C SER A 40 10.43 36.41 3.97
N ASN A 41 10.75 35.11 4.11
CA ASN A 41 11.96 34.48 3.60
C ASN A 41 11.81 33.84 2.20
N GLY A 42 10.67 34.01 1.53
CA GLY A 42 10.42 33.49 0.18
C GLY A 42 9.23 32.53 0.09
N VAL A 43 9.08 31.91 -1.09
CA VAL A 43 7.99 30.98 -1.42
C VAL A 43 8.47 29.54 -1.27
N HIS A 44 7.72 28.72 -0.53
CA HIS A 44 7.96 27.29 -0.35
C HIS A 44 6.78 26.51 -0.91
N LEU A 45 7.12 25.49 -1.69
CA LEU A 45 6.19 24.57 -2.33
C LEU A 45 6.30 23.26 -1.55
N GLY A 46 5.21 22.85 -0.90
CA GLY A 46 5.15 21.60 -0.15
C GLY A 46 4.07 20.69 -0.73
N GLY A 47 4.40 19.42 -0.91
CA GLY A 47 3.48 18.42 -1.44
C GLY A 47 3.45 17.18 -0.55
N ARG A 48 2.27 16.68 -0.21
CA ARG A 48 2.04 15.43 0.51
C ARG A 48 1.03 14.58 -0.25
N VAL A 49 1.41 13.35 -0.56
CA VAL A 49 0.54 12.34 -1.13
C VAL A 49 0.41 11.21 -0.12
N GLY A 50 -0.82 10.93 0.29
CA GLY A 50 -1.16 9.88 1.23
C GLY A 50 -2.10 8.86 0.60
N ALA A 51 -1.98 7.61 1.01
CA ALA A 51 -2.86 6.51 0.67
C ALA A 51 -3.26 5.81 1.97
N ASN A 52 -4.56 5.65 2.20
CA ASN A 52 -5.07 4.97 3.39
C ASN A 52 -5.83 3.72 2.95
N LYS A 53 -5.46 2.56 3.51
CA LYS A 53 -6.17 1.29 3.33
C LYS A 53 -6.37 0.62 4.69
N GLY A 54 -7.57 0.76 5.25
CA GLY A 54 -7.87 0.26 6.60
C GLY A 54 -6.91 0.85 7.65
N PRO A 55 -6.24 0.04 8.49
CA PRO A 55 -5.30 0.51 9.51
C PRO A 55 -3.92 0.92 8.94
N VAL A 56 -3.67 0.73 7.63
CA VAL A 56 -2.39 1.03 7.00
C VAL A 56 -2.48 2.36 6.27
N SER A 57 -1.67 3.32 6.71
CA SER A 57 -1.51 4.64 6.08
C SER A 57 -0.09 4.82 5.55
N VAL A 58 0.06 5.13 4.26
CA VAL A 58 1.36 5.48 3.67
C VAL A 58 1.28 6.94 3.25
N THR A 59 2.21 7.76 3.73
CA THR A 59 2.32 9.17 3.35
C THR A 59 3.73 9.48 2.88
N VAL A 60 3.84 10.08 1.72
CA VAL A 60 5.10 10.57 1.14
C VAL A 60 4.94 12.05 0.86
N GLY A 61 5.93 12.86 1.22
CA GLY A 61 5.92 14.30 0.94
C GLY A 61 7.31 14.88 0.76
N PHE A 62 7.35 16.08 0.20
CA PHE A 62 8.54 16.88 -0.05
C PHE A 62 8.25 18.36 0.24
#